data_AF-A0A955C5V2-F1
#
_entry.id   AF-A0A955C5V2-F1
#
_cell.length_a   1.000
_cell.length_b   1.000
_cell.length_c   1.000
_cell.angle_alpha   90.00
_cell.angle_beta   90.00
_cell.angle_gamma   90.00
#
_symmetry.space_group_name_H-M   'P 1'
#
loop_
_entity.id
_entity.type
_entity.pdbx_description
1 polymer ?
#
loop_
_entity_poly.entity_id
_entity_poly.type
_entity_poly.pdbx_seq_one_letter_code
_entity_poly.pdbx_strand_id
1 'polypeptide(L)'
;MASKRTLTPSDLASATPIEADVLAGCRDGDRGAQQRLYEQCSHRVHRLMVRMVGWQDATDLTQQVFLQVFRKIDQFAGQARFET
;
A
#
# COMPACT_ATOMS: atom_id res chain seq x y z
N MET A 1 -17.64 1.66 -20.91
CA MET A 1 -18.15 1.92 -19.55
C MET A 1 -17.46 0.94 -18.59
N ALA A 2 -16.24 1.25 -18.13
CA ALA A 2 -15.46 0.37 -17.26
C ALA A 2 -16.00 0.45 -15.83
N SER A 3 -16.53 -0.67 -15.36
CA SER A 3 -17.16 -0.83 -14.05
C SER A 3 -16.15 -0.53 -12.93
N LYS A 4 -16.44 0.47 -12.09
CA LYS A 4 -15.68 0.81 -10.89
C LYS A 4 -15.81 -0.36 -9.91
N ARG A 5 -14.88 -1.33 -9.97
CA ARG A 5 -14.76 -2.38 -8.96
C ARG A 5 -14.25 -1.75 -7.67
N THR A 6 -15.15 -1.59 -6.71
CA THR A 6 -14.87 -1.15 -5.34
C THR A 6 -13.83 -2.09 -4.72
N LEU A 7 -12.77 -1.50 -4.15
CA LEU A 7 -11.73 -2.18 -3.39
C LEU A 7 -12.39 -2.98 -2.25
N THR A 8 -12.27 -4.30 -2.26
CA THR A 8 -12.70 -5.14 -1.13
C THR A 8 -11.50 -5.37 -0.21
N PRO A 9 -11.57 -5.00 1.08
CA PRO A 9 -10.47 -5.14 2.07
C PRO A 9 -9.97 -6.59 2.28
N SER A 10 -10.76 -7.57 1.85
CA SER A 10 -10.54 -8.98 2.20
C SER A 10 -9.33 -9.61 1.52
N ASP A 11 -8.82 -9.05 0.42
CA ASP A 11 -7.63 -9.59 -0.28
C ASP A 11 -6.30 -9.11 0.34
N LEU A 12 -6.34 -8.12 1.24
CA LEU A 12 -5.17 -7.56 1.92
C LEU A 12 -5.00 -8.08 3.36
N ALA A 13 -6.04 -8.70 3.94
CA ALA A 13 -6.25 -8.94 5.37
C ALA A 13 -5.44 -10.08 6.02
N SER A 14 -4.53 -10.73 5.30
CA SER A 14 -3.64 -11.78 5.84
C SER A 14 -2.20 -11.27 6.01
N ALA A 15 -2.05 -10.11 6.66
CA ALA A 15 -0.75 -9.49 6.88
C ALA A 15 -0.17 -9.80 8.25
N THR A 16 1.15 -9.90 8.28
CA THR A 16 1.92 -9.51 9.46
C THR A 16 1.56 -8.06 9.79
N PRO A 17 1.17 -7.74 11.04
CA PRO A 17 0.84 -6.37 11.42
C PRO A 17 2.04 -5.48 11.20
N ILE A 18 1.81 -4.32 10.59
CA ILE A 18 2.86 -3.32 10.39
C ILE A 18 3.24 -2.76 11.75
N GLU A 19 4.51 -2.89 12.09
CA GLU A 19 5.03 -2.44 13.37
C GLU A 19 4.89 -0.91 13.50
N ALA A 20 4.58 -0.44 14.71
CA ALA A 20 4.29 0.96 14.95
C ALA A 20 5.52 1.88 14.73
N ASP A 21 6.72 1.34 14.92
CA ASP A 21 8.00 2.00 14.65
C ASP A 21 8.21 2.23 13.15
N VAL A 22 7.82 1.28 12.29
CA VAL A 22 7.84 1.42 10.83
C VAL A 22 6.90 2.56 10.41
N LEU A 23 5.70 2.62 10.98
CA LEU A 23 4.76 3.70 10.69
C LEU A 23 5.27 5.06 11.18
N ALA A 24 5.88 5.11 12.36
CA ALA A 24 6.48 6.34 12.89
C ALA A 24 7.63 6.82 12.00
N GLY A 25 8.58 5.94 11.66
CA GLY A 25 9.69 6.27 10.77
C GLY A 25 9.21 6.73 9.39
N CYS A 26 8.13 6.15 8.85
CA CYS A 26 7.57 6.61 7.59
C CYS A 26 7.06 8.06 7.65
N ARG A 27 6.43 8.46 8.77
CA ARG A 27 5.99 9.85 9.00
C ARG A 27 7.16 10.81 9.12
N ASP A 28 8.27 10.36 9.70
CA ASP A 28 9.50 11.13 9.80
C ASP A 28 10.31 11.15 8.49
N GLY A 29 9.84 10.48 7.44
CA GLY A 29 10.53 10.39 6.15
C GLY A 29 11.74 9.44 6.15
N ASP A 30 11.85 8.55 7.14
CA ASP A 30 12.90 7.52 7.22
C ASP A 30 12.76 6.56 6.03
N ARG A 31 13.78 6.55 5.15
CA ARG A 31 13.79 5.69 3.96
C ARG A 31 13.84 4.20 4.29
N GLY A 32 14.50 3.81 5.39
CA GLY A 32 14.55 2.43 5.84
C GLY A 32 13.18 1.96 6.32
N ALA A 33 12.45 2.79 7.04
CA ALA A 33 11.06 2.51 7.42
C ALA A 33 10.14 2.42 6.19
N GLN A 34 10.26 3.34 5.25
CA GLN A 34 9.50 3.31 3.99
C GLN A 34 9.81 2.07 3.16
N GLN A 35 11.07 1.64 3.11
CA GLN A 35 11.48 0.42 2.43
C GLN A 35 10.86 -0.83 3.07
N ARG A 36 10.88 -0.95 4.40
CA ARG A 36 10.24 -2.06 5.12
C ARG A 36 8.74 -2.12 4.85
N LEU A 37 8.08 -0.96 4.88
CA LEU A 37 6.66 -0.85 4.54
C LEU A 37 6.38 -1.32 3.10
N TYR A 38 7.23 -0.91 2.15
CA TYR A 38 7.13 -1.34 0.76
C TYR A 38 7.33 -2.85 0.62
N GLU A 39 8.36 -3.43 1.22
CA GLU A 39 8.67 -4.86 1.12
C GLU A 39 7.53 -5.73 1.68
N GLN A 40 6.90 -5.31 2.79
CA GLN A 40 5.78 -6.03 3.41
C GLN A 40 4.48 -5.97 2.59
N CYS A 41 4.25 -4.90 1.83
CA CYS A 41 2.96 -4.65 1.15
C CYS A 41 3.01 -4.80 -0.38
N SER A 42 4.17 -4.56 -1.00
CA SER A 42 4.32 -4.42 -2.46
C SER A 42 3.81 -5.63 -3.23
N HIS A 43 4.10 -6.85 -2.78
CA HIS A 43 3.66 -8.05 -3.49
C HIS A 43 2.13 -8.23 -3.51
N ARG A 44 1.42 -7.75 -2.48
CA ARG A 44 -0.05 -7.78 -2.44
C ARG A 44 -0.66 -6.68 -3.30
N VAL A 45 -0.15 -5.45 -3.15
CA VAL A 45 -0.56 -4.31 -3.98
C VAL A 45 -0.32 -4.60 -5.46
N HIS A 46 0.83 -5.17 -5.82
CA HIS A 46 1.16 -5.54 -7.19
C HIS A 46 0.19 -6.57 -7.76
N ARG A 47 -0.09 -7.66 -7.02
CA ARG A 47 -1.08 -8.66 -7.47
C ARG A 47 -2.48 -8.08 -7.64
N LEU A 48 -2.88 -7.15 -6.79
CA LEU A 48 -4.13 -6.42 -6.95
C LEU A 48 -4.09 -5.56 -8.23
N MET A 49 -3.03 -4.79 -8.45
CA MET A 49 -2.86 -3.99 -9.65
C MET A 49 -2.87 -4.86 -10.92
N VAL A 50 -2.19 -6.01 -10.94
CA VAL A 50 -2.22 -6.96 -12.06
C VAL A 50 -3.66 -7.40 -12.38
N ARG A 51 -4.49 -7.67 -11.37
CA ARG A 51 -5.91 -8.04 -11.57
C ARG A 51 -6.75 -6.89 -12.10
N MET A 52 -6.38 -5.64 -11.83
CA MET A 52 -7.14 -4.44 -12.19
C MET A 52 -6.78 -3.88 -13.55
N VAL A 53 -5.48 -3.82 -13.86
CA VAL A 53 -4.94 -3.12 -15.04
C VAL A 53 -4.12 -4.02 -15.95
N GLY A 54 -3.86 -5.26 -15.55
CA GLY A 54 -2.99 -6.18 -16.29
C GLY A 54 -1.50 -5.99 -15.96
N TRP A 55 -0.68 -6.93 -16.43
CA TRP A 55 0.75 -7.01 -16.08
C TRP A 55 1.59 -5.82 -16.54
N GLN A 56 1.24 -5.21 -17.68
CA GLN A 56 2.05 -4.14 -18.29
C GLN A 56 2.06 -2.88 -17.42
N ASP A 57 0.91 -2.50 -16.85
CA ASP A 57 0.76 -1.25 -16.10
C ASP A 57 0.90 -1.44 -14.58
N ALA A 58 0.75 -2.67 -14.08
CA ALA A 58 0.69 -2.95 -12.65
C ALA A 58 1.94 -2.54 -11.89
N THR A 59 3.12 -2.69 -12.49
CA THR A 59 4.40 -2.36 -11.84
C THR A 59 4.53 -0.86 -11.60
N ASP A 60 4.25 -0.03 -12.61
CA ASP A 60 4.31 1.42 -12.49
C ASP A 60 3.25 1.94 -11.50
N LEU A 61 2.01 1.48 -11.64
CA LEU A 61 0.94 1.90 -10.75
C LEU A 61 1.16 1.48 -9.30
N THR A 62 1.78 0.31 -9.07
CA THR A 62 2.19 -0.09 -7.72
C THR A 62 3.15 0.94 -7.13
N GLN A 63 4.17 1.35 -7.88
CA GLN A 63 5.12 2.36 -7.40
C GLN A 63 4.42 3.70 -7.14
N GLN A 64 3.55 4.16 -8.03
CA GLN A 64 2.79 5.40 -7.84
C GLN A 64 1.90 5.37 -6.59
N VAL A 65 1.28 4.23 -6.30
CA VAL A 65 0.49 4.03 -5.08
C VAL A 65 1.37 4.20 -3.84
N PHE A 66 2.55 3.58 -3.79
CA PHE A 66 3.44 3.74 -2.62
C PHE A 66 3.96 5.17 -2.47
N LEU A 67 4.28 5.86 -3.55
CA LEU A 67 4.62 7.29 -3.50
C LEU A 67 3.47 8.11 -2.90
N GLN A 68 2.24 7.81 -3.28
CA GLN A 68 1.07 8.49 -2.73
C GLN A 68 0.83 8.17 -1.26
N VAL A 69 1.05 6.91 -0.86
CA VAL A 69 0.98 6.46 0.52
C VAL A 69 1.99 7.21 1.38
N PHE A 70 3.26 7.27 0.99
CA PHE A 70 4.29 7.98 1.77
C PHE A 70 4.00 9.48 1.86
N ARG A 71 3.48 10.10 0.79
CA ARG A 71 3.05 11.51 0.83
C ARG A 71 1.87 11.78 1.76
N LYS A 72 1.06 10.77 2.05
CA LYS A 72 -0.18 10.89 2.84
C LYS A 72 -0.13 10.13 4.16
N ILE A 73 1.03 9.61 4.54
CA ILE A 73 1.18 8.77 5.74
C ILE A 73 0.85 9.55 7.03
N ASP A 74 1.03 10.87 7.01
CA ASP A 74 0.65 11.77 8.11
C ASP A 74 -0.86 11.95 8.23
N GLN A 75 -1.58 11.83 7.11
CA GLN A 75 -3.05 11.85 7.08
C GLN A 75 -3.65 10.51 7.50
N PHE A 76 -2.82 9.46 7.58
CA PHE A 76 -3.21 8.14 8.04
C PHE A 76 -3.28 8.13 9.57
N ALA A 77 -4.41 8.62 10.11
CA ALA A 77 -4.71 8.71 11.54
C ALA A 77 -5.07 7.35 12.21
N GLY A 78 -4.72 6.22 11.60
CA GLY A 78 -4.95 4.89 12.18
C GLY A 78 -6.42 4.45 12.29
N GLN A 79 -7.36 5.18 11.67
CA GLN A 79 -8.80 4.87 11.74
C GLN A 79 -9.26 3.79 10.73
N ALA A 80 -8.37 3.37 9.84
CA ALA A 80 -8.56 2.19 8.99
C ALA A 80 -7.30 1.34 9.12
N ARG A 81 -7.41 0.00 9.07
CA ARG A 81 -6.23 -0.85 8.94
C ARG A 81 -5.51 -0.44 7.66
N PHE A 82 -4.17 -0.39 7.67
CA PHE A 82 -3.39 -0.08 6.46
C PHE A 82 -3.64 -1.09 5.31
N GLU A 83 -4.30 -2.20 5.64
CA GLU A 83 -4.76 -3.27 4.76
C GLU A 83 -6.23 -3.16 4.33
N THR A 84 -6.86 -1.98 4.44
CA THR A 84 -8.24 -1.81 3.94
C THR A 84 -8.25 -1.59 2.43
#